data_AF-A0A5U5DV66-F1
#
_entry.id   AF-A0A5U5DV66-F1
#
_cell.length_a   1.000
_cell.length_b   1.000
_cell.length_c   1.000
_cell.angle_alpha   90.00
_cell.angle_beta   90.00
_cell.angle_gamma   90.00
#
_symmetry.space_group_name_H-M   'P 1'
#
loop_
_entity.id
_entity.type
_entity.pdbx_description
1 polymer ?
#
loop_
_entity_poly.entity_id
_entity_poly.type
_entity_poly.pdbx_seq_one_letter_code
_entity_poly.pdbx_strand_id
1 'polypeptide(L)'
;MKTDTSTFLAQQIVRLRRRDQIRRLMQRDKTPLAILFMAAVVGTLTGLVGVAFEKAVSWVQNMRIGALVQVADHAFLLWPLAFILSALLAMVGYFLVRKFAPEAGGSGIPEIEGALEELRPVRWWRVLPVKFIGGMGTLGAGMVLGREGPTVQIGGNLGRMVLDVFRMRSA
;
A
#
# COMPACT_ATOMS: atom_id res chain seq x y z
N MET A 1 20.39 -13.39 58.29
CA MET A 1 21.35 -13.66 57.20
C MET A 1 20.68 -13.93 55.83
N LYS A 2 19.48 -13.35 55.55
CA LYS A 2 18.77 -13.46 54.25
C LYS A 2 18.57 -12.10 53.54
N THR A 3 18.92 -10.99 54.20
CA THR A 3 18.65 -9.60 53.79
C THR A 3 19.73 -9.00 52.90
N ASP A 4 20.97 -9.51 52.95
CA ASP A 4 22.06 -8.98 52.12
C ASP A 4 21.99 -9.50 50.68
N THR A 5 21.46 -10.71 50.47
CA THR A 5 21.34 -11.35 49.16
C THR A 5 20.33 -10.65 48.25
N SER A 6 19.22 -10.13 48.80
CA SER A 6 18.20 -9.40 48.03
C SER A 6 18.70 -8.03 47.55
N THR A 7 19.52 -7.36 48.36
CA THR A 7 20.10 -6.05 48.04
C THR A 7 21.16 -6.16 46.94
N PHE A 8 21.99 -7.21 46.98
CA PHE A 8 22.99 -7.47 45.95
C PHE A 8 22.36 -7.77 44.58
N LEU A 9 21.32 -8.61 44.54
CA LEU A 9 20.59 -8.94 43.30
C LEU A 9 19.90 -7.70 42.71
N ALA A 10 19.28 -6.85 43.53
CA ALA A 10 18.66 -5.62 43.08
C ALA A 10 19.69 -4.66 42.43
N GLN A 11 20.86 -4.50 43.04
CA GLN A 11 21.94 -3.67 42.47
C GLN A 11 22.49 -4.25 41.16
N GLN A 12 22.58 -5.58 41.06
CA GLN A 12 23.04 -6.26 39.85
C GLN A 12 22.04 -6.10 38.69
N ILE A 13 20.73 -6.21 38.96
CA ILE A 13 19.66 -5.95 37.98
C ILE A 13 19.72 -4.51 37.47
N VAL A 14 19.88 -3.52 38.35
CA VAL A 14 19.99 -2.11 37.96
C VAL A 14 21.22 -1.86 37.09
N ARG A 15 22.38 -2.46 37.43
CA ARG A 15 23.61 -2.34 36.63
C ARG A 15 23.49 -2.98 35.25
N LEU A 16 22.87 -4.16 35.16
CA LEU A 16 22.61 -4.84 33.88
C LEU A 16 21.67 -4.00 33.00
N ARG A 17 20.56 -3.51 33.56
CA ARG A 17 19.59 -2.66 32.85
C ARG A 17 20.23 -1.36 32.35
N ARG A 18 21.11 -0.74 33.16
CA ARG A 18 21.85 0.47 32.77
C ARG A 18 22.85 0.20 31.64
N ARG A 19 23.57 -0.93 31.69
CA ARG A 19 24.48 -1.35 30.61
C ARG A 19 23.72 -1.60 29.31
N ASP A 20 22.57 -2.28 29.36
CA ASP A 20 21.74 -2.52 28.19
C ASP A 20 21.17 -1.22 27.61
N GLN A 21 20.75 -0.28 28.47
CA GLN A 21 20.30 1.05 28.03
C GLN A 21 21.43 1.82 27.34
N ILE A 22 22.63 1.87 27.93
CA ILE A 22 23.79 2.54 27.33
C ILE A 22 24.17 1.86 26.00
N ARG A 23 24.14 0.52 25.94
CA ARG A 23 24.41 -0.23 24.72
C ARG A 23 23.38 0.07 23.62
N ARG A 24 22.08 0.14 23.95
CA ARG A 24 21.01 0.53 23.02
C ARG A 24 21.21 1.95 22.50
N LEU A 25 21.60 2.89 23.37
CA LEU A 25 21.91 4.26 22.97
C LEU A 25 23.13 4.33 22.04
N MET A 26 24.18 3.58 22.31
CA MET A 26 25.38 3.50 21.45
C MET A 26 25.16 2.76 20.12
N GLN A 27 24.12 1.93 20.04
CA GLN A 27 23.74 1.18 18.84
C GLN A 27 22.53 1.77 18.12
N ARG A 28 22.01 2.90 18.61
CA ARG A 28 20.90 3.62 17.99
C ARG A 28 21.30 4.11 16.59
N ASP A 29 20.34 4.07 15.68
CA ASP A 29 20.44 4.55 14.29
C ASP A 29 21.46 3.82 13.39
N LYS A 30 21.87 2.60 13.78
CA LYS A 30 22.72 1.73 12.95
C LYS A 30 21.88 0.83 12.03
N THR A 31 21.10 1.42 11.13
CA THR A 31 20.39 0.66 10.10
C THR A 31 21.39 0.05 9.11
N PRO A 32 21.24 -1.24 8.77
CA PRO A 32 22.09 -1.86 7.75
C PRO A 32 21.98 -1.13 6.41
N LEU A 33 23.12 -0.89 5.75
CA LEU A 33 23.17 -0.20 4.45
C LEU A 33 22.28 -0.87 3.39
N ALA A 34 22.14 -2.20 3.45
CA ALA A 34 21.25 -2.96 2.57
C ALA A 34 19.78 -2.51 2.71
N ILE A 35 19.30 -2.22 3.94
CA ILE A 35 17.94 -1.74 4.16
C ILE A 35 17.77 -0.33 3.57
N LEU A 36 18.75 0.55 3.75
CA LEU A 36 18.71 1.92 3.21
C LEU A 36 18.68 1.91 1.67
N PHE A 37 19.51 1.08 1.04
CA PHE A 37 19.52 0.94 -0.41
C PHE A 37 18.18 0.39 -0.93
N MET A 38 17.64 -0.64 -0.28
CA MET A 38 16.35 -1.21 -0.68
C MET A 38 15.19 -0.25 -0.45
N ALA A 39 15.22 0.55 0.62
CA ALA A 39 14.23 1.61 0.83
C ALA A 39 14.23 2.63 -0.31
N ALA A 40 15.42 3.01 -0.83
CA ALA A 40 15.52 3.88 -1.98
C ALA A 40 14.90 3.24 -3.23
N VAL A 41 15.19 1.96 -3.50
CA VAL A 41 14.59 1.21 -4.63
C VAL A 41 13.07 1.15 -4.52
N VAL A 42 12.54 0.81 -3.33
CA VAL A 42 11.09 0.73 -3.08
C VAL A 42 10.43 2.09 -3.28
N GLY A 43 11.05 3.17 -2.80
CA GLY A 43 10.56 4.53 -3.00
C GLY A 43 10.49 4.93 -4.47
N THR A 44 11.55 4.66 -5.25
CA THR A 44 11.57 4.92 -6.69
C THR A 44 10.48 4.13 -7.43
N LEU A 45 10.36 2.82 -7.16
CA LEU A 45 9.33 1.98 -7.77
C LEU A 45 7.93 2.46 -7.41
N THR A 46 7.68 2.78 -6.14
CA THR A 46 6.37 3.26 -5.68
C THR A 46 6.03 4.60 -6.33
N GLY A 47 6.98 5.53 -6.45
CA GLY A 47 6.77 6.80 -7.15
C GLY A 47 6.43 6.61 -8.63
N LEU A 48 7.18 5.78 -9.34
CA LEU A 48 6.93 5.50 -10.76
C LEU A 48 5.56 4.84 -10.99
N VAL A 49 5.22 3.82 -10.19
CA VAL A 49 3.92 3.15 -10.29
C VAL A 49 2.78 4.08 -9.87
N GLY A 50 2.99 4.95 -8.87
CA GLY A 50 2.04 5.97 -8.46
C GLY A 50 1.73 6.97 -9.58
N VAL A 51 2.76 7.48 -10.24
CA VAL A 51 2.60 8.37 -11.42
C VAL A 51 1.90 7.63 -12.56
N ALA A 52 2.29 6.38 -12.84
CA ALA A 52 1.63 5.58 -13.87
C ALA A 52 0.14 5.35 -13.56
N PHE A 53 -0.21 5.09 -12.30
CA PHE A 53 -1.58 4.91 -11.85
C PHE A 53 -2.40 6.20 -12.03
N GLU A 54 -1.86 7.33 -11.60
CA GLU A 54 -2.50 8.64 -11.79
C GLU A 54 -2.74 8.93 -13.27
N LYS A 55 -1.73 8.76 -14.12
CA LYS A 55 -1.85 8.99 -15.56
C LYS A 55 -2.87 8.06 -16.21
N ALA A 56 -2.92 6.80 -15.79
CA ALA A 56 -3.89 5.84 -16.31
C ALA A 56 -5.33 6.21 -15.90
N VAL A 57 -5.56 6.61 -14.65
CA VAL A 57 -6.86 7.11 -14.19
C VAL A 57 -7.29 8.34 -15.01
N SER A 58 -6.42 9.34 -15.14
CA SER A 58 -6.72 10.54 -15.93
C SER A 58 -6.99 10.22 -17.40
N TRP A 59 -6.26 9.27 -17.97
CA TRP A 59 -6.48 8.82 -19.35
C TRP A 59 -7.88 8.21 -19.52
N VAL A 60 -8.30 7.30 -18.63
CA VAL A 60 -9.66 6.72 -18.66
C VAL A 60 -10.74 7.79 -18.49
N GLN A 61 -10.54 8.75 -17.58
CA GLN A 61 -11.48 9.86 -17.39
C GLN A 61 -11.59 10.71 -18.66
N ASN A 62 -10.46 11.03 -19.30
CA ASN A 62 -10.42 11.79 -20.55
C ASN A 62 -11.09 11.05 -21.71
N MET A 63 -10.87 9.74 -21.83
CA MET A 63 -11.56 8.92 -22.84
C MET A 63 -13.07 8.93 -22.63
N ARG A 64 -13.52 8.77 -21.38
CA ARG A 64 -14.94 8.82 -21.04
C ARG A 64 -15.54 10.18 -21.39
N ILE A 65 -14.90 11.28 -20.99
CA ILE A 65 -15.38 12.64 -21.30
C ILE A 65 -15.38 12.86 -22.81
N GLY A 66 -14.31 12.45 -23.52
CA GLY A 66 -14.22 12.55 -24.97
C GLY A 66 -15.34 11.82 -25.71
N ALA A 67 -15.72 10.62 -25.23
CA ALA A 67 -16.86 9.88 -25.76
C ALA A 67 -18.20 10.62 -25.53
N LEU A 68 -18.36 11.29 -24.40
CA LEU A 68 -19.58 12.06 -24.09
C LEU A 68 -19.69 13.35 -24.88
N VAL A 69 -18.57 14.01 -25.18
CA VAL A 69 -18.56 15.23 -26.01
C VAL A 69 -19.13 14.96 -27.41
N GLN A 70 -18.91 13.77 -27.97
CA GLN A 70 -19.44 13.40 -29.30
C GLN A 70 -20.98 13.34 -29.37
N VAL A 71 -21.65 13.21 -28.22
CA VAL A 71 -23.11 13.15 -28.12
C VAL A 71 -23.69 14.31 -27.31
N ALA A 72 -22.91 15.38 -27.13
CA ALA A 72 -23.26 16.50 -26.26
C ALA A 72 -24.57 17.20 -26.63
N ASP A 73 -24.89 17.27 -27.93
CA ASP A 73 -26.11 17.91 -28.43
C ASP A 73 -27.38 17.09 -28.18
N HIS A 74 -27.24 15.82 -27.78
CA HIS A 74 -28.34 14.87 -27.64
C HIS A 74 -28.50 14.44 -26.17
N ALA A 75 -29.18 15.27 -25.38
CA ALA A 75 -29.36 15.04 -23.94
C ALA A 75 -29.94 13.64 -23.60
N PHE A 76 -30.87 13.13 -24.40
CA PHE A 76 -31.46 11.80 -24.23
C PHE A 76 -30.45 10.65 -24.40
N LEU A 77 -29.37 10.86 -25.16
CA LEU A 77 -28.31 9.87 -25.35
C LEU A 77 -27.15 10.08 -24.36
N LEU A 78 -26.83 11.34 -24.06
CA LEU A 78 -25.73 11.73 -23.19
C LEU A 78 -25.85 11.15 -21.78
N TRP A 79 -26.98 11.34 -21.10
CA TRP A 79 -27.13 10.90 -19.70
C TRP A 79 -27.09 9.38 -19.54
N PRO A 80 -27.82 8.57 -20.33
CA PRO A 80 -27.71 7.12 -20.27
C PRO A 80 -26.31 6.63 -20.62
N LEU A 81 -25.65 7.20 -21.63
CA LEU A 81 -24.30 6.81 -22.01
C LEU A 81 -23.29 7.10 -20.90
N ALA A 82 -23.36 8.28 -20.26
CA ALA A 82 -22.51 8.64 -19.13
C ALA A 82 -22.64 7.65 -17.97
N PHE A 83 -23.88 7.26 -17.66
CA PHE A 83 -24.17 6.25 -16.66
C PHE A 83 -23.59 4.89 -17.04
N ILE A 84 -23.87 4.39 -18.25
CA ILE A 84 -23.42 3.08 -18.72
C ILE A 84 -21.89 2.98 -18.73
N LEU A 85 -21.19 3.98 -19.27
CA LEU A 85 -19.73 3.99 -19.31
C LEU A 85 -19.13 3.95 -17.90
N SER A 86 -19.66 4.74 -16.97
CA SER A 86 -19.19 4.76 -15.59
C SER A 86 -19.52 3.44 -14.86
N ALA A 87 -20.71 2.89 -15.09
CA ALA A 87 -21.13 1.61 -14.53
C ALA A 87 -20.24 0.45 -14.99
N LEU A 88 -19.92 0.37 -16.29
CA LEU A 88 -19.05 -0.67 -16.83
C LEU A 88 -17.63 -0.59 -16.24
N LEU A 89 -17.06 0.61 -16.17
CA LEU A 89 -15.75 0.83 -15.56
C LEU A 89 -15.71 0.43 -14.08
N ALA A 90 -16.73 0.82 -13.31
CA ALA A 90 -16.86 0.43 -11.91
C ALA A 90 -17.05 -1.09 -11.74
N MET A 91 -17.85 -1.71 -12.61
CA MET A 91 -18.14 -3.15 -12.58
C MET A 91 -16.90 -3.98 -12.87
N VAL A 92 -16.05 -3.56 -13.82
CA VAL A 92 -14.73 -4.18 -14.07
C VAL A 92 -13.86 -4.12 -12.81
N GLY A 93 -13.77 -2.95 -12.16
CA GLY A 93 -12.97 -2.80 -10.95
C GLY A 93 -13.49 -3.68 -9.80
N TYR A 94 -14.81 -3.70 -9.59
CA TYR A 94 -15.44 -4.54 -8.59
C TYR A 94 -15.24 -6.04 -8.86
N PHE A 95 -15.39 -6.47 -10.11
CA PHE A 95 -15.18 -7.85 -10.53
C PHE A 95 -13.75 -8.31 -10.27
N LEU A 96 -12.75 -7.49 -10.64
CA LEU A 96 -11.34 -7.83 -10.42
C LEU A 96 -11.03 -8.04 -8.94
N VAL A 97 -11.48 -7.13 -8.07
CA VAL A 97 -11.29 -7.24 -6.62
C VAL A 97 -11.98 -8.50 -6.09
N ARG A 98 -13.25 -8.70 -6.41
CA ARG A 98 -14.02 -9.86 -5.92
C ARG A 98 -13.44 -11.20 -6.37
N LYS A 99 -12.92 -11.28 -7.59
CA LYS A 99 -12.49 -12.54 -8.19
C LYS A 99 -11.05 -12.92 -7.85
N PHE A 100 -10.13 -11.95 -7.81
CA PHE A 100 -8.70 -12.23 -7.78
C PHE A 100 -8.01 -11.84 -6.47
N ALA A 101 -8.38 -10.70 -5.88
CA ALA A 101 -7.78 -10.19 -4.64
C ALA A 101 -8.81 -9.41 -3.80
N PRO A 102 -9.64 -10.09 -2.98
CA PRO A 102 -10.63 -9.43 -2.13
C PRO A 102 -10.04 -8.40 -1.16
N GLU A 103 -8.80 -8.61 -0.72
CA GLU A 103 -8.00 -7.69 0.12
C GLU A 103 -7.62 -6.39 -0.59
N ALA A 104 -7.73 -6.33 -1.92
CA ALA A 104 -7.50 -5.11 -2.69
C ALA A 104 -8.73 -4.17 -2.68
N GLY A 105 -9.81 -4.52 -1.98
CA GLY A 105 -10.99 -3.66 -1.83
C GLY A 105 -10.74 -2.43 -0.95
N GLY A 106 -11.57 -1.39 -1.15
CA GLY A 106 -11.56 -0.18 -0.32
C GLY A 106 -10.23 0.58 -0.34
N SER A 107 -9.89 1.23 0.77
CA SER A 107 -8.65 2.01 0.90
C SER A 107 -7.41 1.12 0.79
N GLY A 108 -7.38 0.00 1.52
CA GLY A 108 -6.20 -0.86 1.60
C GLY A 108 -5.19 -0.46 2.67
N ILE A 109 -5.34 0.73 3.28
CA ILE A 109 -4.53 1.15 4.45
C ILE A 109 -4.64 0.13 5.60
N PRO A 110 -5.84 -0.32 6.03
CA PRO A 110 -5.94 -1.30 7.12
C PRO A 110 -5.29 -2.65 6.81
N GLU A 111 -5.17 -3.03 5.53
CA GLU A 111 -4.48 -4.26 5.13
C GLU A 111 -2.96 -4.10 5.26
N ILE A 112 -2.42 -2.90 5.00
CA ILE A 112 -1.00 -2.60 5.23
C ILE A 112 -0.69 -2.46 6.73
N GLU A 113 -1.55 -1.79 7.50
CA GLU A 113 -1.44 -1.72 8.96
C GLU A 113 -1.45 -3.13 9.57
N GLY A 114 -2.42 -3.96 9.18
CA GLY A 114 -2.48 -5.35 9.62
C GLY A 114 -1.29 -6.18 9.15
N ALA A 115 -0.67 -5.86 8.02
CA ALA A 115 0.56 -6.53 7.58
C ALA A 115 1.78 -6.14 8.41
N LEU A 116 1.86 -4.89 8.87
CA LEU A 116 2.91 -4.43 9.80
C LEU A 116 2.79 -5.07 11.18
N GLU A 117 1.57 -5.42 11.60
CA GLU A 117 1.29 -6.18 12.81
C GLU A 117 1.34 -7.71 12.61
N GLU A 118 1.73 -8.19 11.43
CA GLU A 118 1.76 -9.62 11.06
C GLU A 118 0.38 -10.32 11.10
N LEU A 119 -0.71 -9.57 11.14
CA LEU A 119 -2.10 -10.06 11.17
C LEU A 119 -2.68 -10.32 9.78
N ARG A 120 -2.10 -9.70 8.72
CA ARG A 120 -2.58 -9.81 7.34
C ARG A 120 -1.45 -10.18 6.38
N PRO A 121 -1.66 -11.13 5.45
CA PRO A 121 -0.65 -11.50 4.46
C PRO A 121 -0.56 -10.49 3.31
N VAL A 122 0.65 -10.23 2.82
CA VAL A 122 0.89 -9.33 1.68
C VAL A 122 1.09 -10.14 0.39
N ARG A 123 0.02 -10.31 -0.39
CA ARG A 123 0.03 -11.08 -1.65
C ARG A 123 0.28 -10.18 -2.86
N TRP A 124 1.49 -9.63 -2.94
CA TRP A 124 1.85 -8.61 -3.94
C TRP A 124 1.55 -9.02 -5.39
N TRP A 125 1.75 -10.29 -5.74
CA TRP A 125 1.50 -10.80 -7.10
C TRP A 125 0.02 -10.76 -7.51
N ARG A 126 -0.91 -10.75 -6.54
CA ARG A 126 -2.36 -10.59 -6.80
C ARG A 126 -2.79 -9.14 -6.64
N VAL A 127 -2.34 -8.50 -5.56
CA VAL A 127 -2.83 -7.16 -5.19
C VAL A 127 -2.34 -6.10 -6.16
N LEU A 128 -1.10 -6.13 -6.63
CA LEU A 128 -0.56 -5.12 -7.54
C LEU A 128 -1.39 -4.98 -8.83
N PRO A 129 -1.59 -6.03 -9.64
CA PRO A 129 -2.39 -5.91 -10.86
C PRO A 129 -3.86 -5.59 -10.58
N VAL A 130 -4.46 -6.21 -9.55
CA VAL A 130 -5.87 -6.02 -9.23
C VAL A 130 -6.15 -4.61 -8.72
N LYS A 131 -5.32 -4.09 -7.82
CA LYS A 131 -5.50 -2.74 -7.25
C LYS A 131 -5.25 -1.67 -8.31
N PHE A 132 -4.24 -1.87 -9.16
CA PHE A 132 -3.93 -0.93 -10.23
C PHE A 132 -5.04 -0.85 -11.27
N ILE A 133 -5.45 -1.99 -11.86
CA ILE A 133 -6.49 -2.01 -12.90
C ILE A 133 -7.86 -1.73 -12.29
N GLY A 134 -8.15 -2.30 -11.12
CA GLY A 134 -9.42 -2.08 -10.43
C GLY A 134 -9.61 -0.64 -9.97
N GLY A 135 -8.56 -0.02 -9.43
CA GLY A 135 -8.54 1.40 -9.08
C GLY A 135 -8.65 2.31 -10.29
N MET A 136 -8.01 1.93 -11.41
CA MET A 136 -8.16 2.62 -12.70
C MET A 136 -9.62 2.62 -13.17
N GLY A 137 -10.33 1.49 -13.04
CA GLY A 137 -11.75 1.39 -13.37
C GLY A 137 -12.63 2.25 -12.46
N THR A 138 -12.49 2.15 -11.14
CA THR A 138 -13.37 2.87 -10.19
C THR A 138 -13.11 4.38 -10.14
N LEU A 139 -11.84 4.82 -10.10
CA LEU A 139 -11.50 6.25 -10.17
C LEU A 139 -11.74 6.82 -11.57
N GLY A 140 -11.47 6.01 -12.61
CA GLY A 140 -11.78 6.34 -14.01
C GLY A 140 -13.27 6.55 -14.26
N ALA A 141 -14.12 5.79 -13.56
CA ALA A 141 -15.58 5.96 -13.53
C ALA A 141 -16.04 7.22 -12.78
N GLY A 142 -15.12 8.03 -12.22
CA GLY A 142 -15.48 9.25 -11.50
C GLY A 142 -16.20 9.01 -10.19
N MET A 143 -16.00 7.85 -9.56
CA MET A 143 -16.53 7.57 -8.22
C MET A 143 -15.88 8.50 -7.19
N VAL A 144 -16.61 8.79 -6.11
CA VAL A 144 -16.14 9.63 -4.99
C VAL A 144 -15.16 8.84 -4.12
N LEU A 145 -13.92 8.71 -4.61
CA LEU A 145 -12.84 7.96 -3.98
C LEU A 145 -11.51 8.71 -4.16
N GLY A 146 -10.59 8.50 -3.21
CA GLY A 146 -9.23 9.03 -3.29
C GLY A 146 -8.25 8.06 -3.94
N ARG A 147 -7.15 8.60 -4.47
CA ARG A 147 -6.00 7.82 -4.98
C ARG A 147 -5.02 7.38 -3.89
N GLU A 148 -5.11 7.95 -2.71
CA GLU A 148 -4.18 7.74 -1.58
C GLU A 148 -4.18 6.29 -1.08
N GLY A 149 -5.37 5.71 -0.87
CA GLY A 149 -5.49 4.31 -0.46
C GLY A 149 -4.81 3.34 -1.45
N PRO A 150 -5.19 3.37 -2.74
CA PRO A 150 -4.54 2.58 -3.78
C PRO A 150 -3.01 2.74 -3.82
N THR A 151 -2.47 3.96 -3.75
CA THR A 151 -1.02 4.17 -3.82
C THR A 151 -0.29 3.63 -2.59
N VAL A 152 -0.87 3.77 -1.39
CA VAL A 152 -0.31 3.19 -0.15
C VAL A 152 -0.29 1.66 -0.22
N GLN A 153 -1.40 1.03 -0.61
CA GLN A 153 -1.44 -0.43 -0.70
C GLN A 153 -0.51 -0.97 -1.80
N ILE A 154 -0.43 -0.31 -2.94
CA ILE A 154 0.54 -0.63 -4.01
C ILE A 154 1.98 -0.51 -3.49
N GLY A 155 2.31 0.60 -2.82
CA GLY A 155 3.65 0.82 -2.26
C GLY A 155 4.06 -0.23 -1.24
N GLY A 156 3.16 -0.58 -0.32
CA GLY A 156 3.41 -1.64 0.66
C GLY A 156 3.64 -3.01 0.01
N ASN A 157 2.86 -3.34 -1.04
CA ASN A 157 3.05 -4.57 -1.80
C ASN A 157 4.34 -4.57 -2.64
N LEU A 158 4.75 -3.43 -3.20
CA LEU A 158 6.05 -3.30 -3.87
C LEU A 158 7.22 -3.48 -2.88
N GLY A 159 7.09 -2.94 -1.67
CA GLY A 159 8.05 -3.18 -0.59
C GLY A 159 8.22 -4.67 -0.29
N ARG A 160 7.10 -5.40 -0.16
CA ARG A 160 7.13 -6.86 0.02
C ARG A 160 7.71 -7.60 -1.19
N MET A 161 7.36 -7.19 -2.40
CA MET A 161 7.89 -7.78 -3.62
C MET A 161 9.42 -7.66 -3.67
N VAL A 162 9.97 -6.48 -3.38
CA VAL A 162 11.43 -6.27 -3.32
C VAL A 162 12.05 -7.16 -2.24
N LEU A 163 11.46 -7.21 -1.04
CA LEU A 163 11.93 -8.09 0.04
C LEU A 163 12.03 -9.56 -0.41
N ASP A 164 10.96 -10.08 -1.02
CA ASP A 164 10.86 -11.47 -1.46
C ASP A 164 11.83 -11.77 -2.63
N VAL A 165 11.94 -10.86 -3.61
CA VAL A 165 12.82 -11.00 -4.78
C VAL A 165 14.29 -11.01 -4.36
N PHE A 166 14.70 -10.09 -3.49
CA PHE A 166 16.08 -10.01 -2.99
C PHE A 166 16.37 -10.98 -1.84
N ARG A 167 15.37 -11.78 -1.41
CA ARG A 167 15.46 -12.78 -0.34
C ARG A 167 16.10 -12.24 0.93
N MET A 168 15.77 -11.00 1.28
CA MET A 168 16.26 -10.41 2.51
C MET A 168 15.65 -11.15 3.69
N ARG A 169 16.49 -11.62 4.63
CA ARG A 169 15.98 -12.13 5.91
C ARG A 169 15.28 -10.99 6.64
N SER A 170 14.00 -11.18 6.97
CA SER A 170 13.37 -10.40 8.04
C SER A 170 14.24 -10.56 9.29
N ALA A 171 14.73 -9.43 9.80
CA ALA A 171 15.45 -9.36 11.05
C ALA A 171 14.49 -9.58 12.23
#